data_AF-A0A2X0S4F1-F1
#
_entry.id   AF-A0A2X0S4F1-F1
#
_cell.length_a   1.000
_cell.length_b   1.000
_cell.length_c   1.000
_cell.angle_alpha   90.00
_cell.angle_beta   90.00
_cell.angle_gamma   90.00
#
_symmetry.space_group_name_H-M   'P 1'
#
loop_
_entity.id
_entity.type
_entity.pdbx_description
1 polymer ?
#
loop_
_entity_poly.entity_id
_entity_poly.type
_entity_poly.pdbx_seq_one_letter_code
_entity_poly.pdbx_strand_id
1 'polypeptide(L)'
;MAAISSLPFAALRRAADWRPSTATPAVSVSGGVMLNARARRGSRSVVRCVATAGDIPPTVADTKMNFLKSYKRPIPSIYSTVLQELLVQQHLMRYKSTYQYDPVFALGFVTVYDQLMEGYPSTEDRDAIFKSYVTALNEDPETYRADAQRMEEWARSQNGNLLVEFSSRDGEIESILKDISERAQGKGNFSYSRFFAVGLFRLLELSNATEPTVLDKLCAALNINKKSVDRDLDVYRNLLSKLVQAKELLKEYIEREKKKREERLETPKPNEAVAKFDGSAYPLKH
;
A
#
# COMPACT_ATOMS: atom_id res chain seq x y z
N MET A 1 -5.88 -25.44 4.92
CA MET A 1 -5.35 -24.13 5.37
C MET A 1 -3.83 -24.21 5.40
N ALA A 2 -3.19 -24.16 4.23
CA ALA A 2 -1.74 -24.29 4.14
C ALA A 2 -1.08 -22.95 4.46
N ALA A 3 -0.17 -22.94 5.43
CA ALA A 3 0.66 -21.80 5.78
C ALA A 3 1.54 -21.43 4.58
N ILE A 4 1.41 -20.20 4.10
CA ILE A 4 2.33 -19.63 3.12
C ILE A 4 3.64 -19.41 3.86
N SER A 5 4.61 -20.30 3.64
CA SER A 5 5.94 -20.18 4.22
C SER A 5 6.63 -18.95 3.63
N SER A 6 6.87 -17.95 4.48
CA SER A 6 7.71 -16.79 4.19
C SER A 6 9.17 -17.23 4.06
N LEU A 7 9.72 -17.15 2.86
CA LEU A 7 11.18 -17.18 2.66
C LEU A 7 11.69 -15.75 2.43
N PRO A 8 12.88 -15.39 2.94
CA PRO A 8 13.31 -14.01 2.98
C PRO A 8 13.94 -13.58 1.65
N PHE A 9 13.59 -12.37 1.21
CA PHE A 9 14.07 -11.61 0.04
C PHE A 9 15.61 -11.36 0.02
N ALA A 10 16.39 -11.98 0.89
CA ALA A 10 17.80 -11.63 1.15
C ALA A 10 18.80 -12.06 0.05
N ALA A 11 18.36 -12.72 -1.02
CA ALA A 11 19.23 -13.31 -2.04
C ALA A 11 19.38 -12.43 -3.30
N LEU A 12 19.75 -11.16 -3.18
CA LEU A 12 20.42 -10.45 -4.28
C LEU A 12 21.21 -9.25 -3.76
N ARG A 13 22.42 -9.52 -3.26
CA ARG A 13 23.35 -8.50 -2.78
C ARG A 13 24.47 -8.33 -3.82
N ARG A 14 24.32 -7.43 -4.80
CA ARG A 14 25.45 -6.68 -5.38
C ARG A 14 25.08 -5.61 -6.42
N ALA A 15 25.61 -4.42 -6.14
CA ALA A 15 26.17 -3.42 -7.06
C ALA A 15 25.24 -2.69 -8.05
N ALA A 16 25.06 -1.38 -7.85
CA ALA A 16 25.99 -0.37 -8.39
C ALA A 16 25.62 1.04 -7.90
N ASP A 17 26.59 1.71 -7.26
CA ASP A 17 26.55 3.13 -6.91
C ASP A 17 26.65 3.98 -8.17
N TRP A 18 25.65 4.82 -8.46
CA TRP A 18 25.77 5.87 -9.46
C TRP A 18 25.12 7.18 -8.97
N ARG A 19 25.93 8.21 -8.78
CA ARG A 19 25.51 9.61 -8.57
C ARG A 19 25.47 10.33 -9.92
N PRO A 20 24.46 11.15 -10.23
CA PRO A 20 24.55 12.08 -11.35
C PRO A 20 25.01 13.48 -10.91
N SER A 21 25.93 14.03 -11.69
CA SER A 21 26.40 15.42 -11.65
C SER A 21 25.35 16.37 -12.23
N THR A 22 25.16 17.52 -11.56
CA THR A 22 24.33 18.64 -11.98
C THR A 22 25.11 19.61 -12.87
N ALA A 23 24.61 19.92 -14.07
CA ALA A 23 24.91 21.18 -14.75
C ALA A 23 23.92 21.44 -15.91
N THR A 24 23.12 22.49 -15.79
CA THR A 24 22.63 23.27 -16.95
C THR A 24 22.46 24.75 -16.56
N PRO A 25 22.69 25.68 -17.50
CA PRO A 25 22.92 27.08 -17.20
C PRO A 25 21.64 27.93 -17.19
N ALA A 26 21.67 29.01 -16.41
CA ALA A 26 20.66 30.06 -16.38
C ALA A 26 20.77 30.95 -17.62
N VAL A 27 19.64 31.25 -18.25
CA VAL A 27 19.50 32.35 -19.21
C VAL A 27 18.42 33.29 -18.70
N SER A 28 18.84 34.50 -18.32
CA SER A 28 18.00 35.61 -17.92
C SER A 28 17.48 36.35 -19.16
N VAL A 29 16.19 36.64 -19.22
CA VAL A 29 15.64 37.68 -20.11
C VAL A 29 14.74 38.60 -19.29
N SER A 30 15.22 39.83 -19.10
CA SER A 30 14.45 40.96 -18.59
C SER A 30 13.48 41.46 -19.66
N GLY A 31 12.21 41.61 -19.29
CA GLY A 31 11.20 42.29 -20.08
C GLY A 31 10.17 42.93 -19.16
N GLY A 32 10.33 44.21 -18.86
CA GLY A 32 9.40 44.99 -18.06
C GLY A 32 8.11 45.26 -18.82
N VAL A 33 6.96 45.05 -18.15
CA VAL A 33 5.65 45.47 -18.63
C VAL A 33 5.03 46.36 -17.56
N MET A 34 4.78 47.63 -17.91
CA MET A 34 4.07 48.59 -17.07
C MET A 34 2.63 48.14 -16.83
N LEU A 35 2.23 48.08 -15.56
CA LEU A 35 0.85 47.86 -15.14
C LEU A 35 0.13 49.21 -15.08
N ASN A 36 -0.79 49.46 -16.02
CA ASN A 36 -1.70 50.59 -15.94
C ASN A 36 -3.02 50.12 -15.30
N ALA A 37 -3.20 50.44 -14.02
CA ALA A 37 -4.38 50.07 -13.25
C ALA A 37 -5.57 50.98 -13.62
N ARG A 38 -6.56 50.44 -14.34
CA ARG A 38 -7.86 51.08 -14.52
C ARG A 38 -8.95 50.23 -13.87
N ALA A 39 -9.43 50.69 -12.72
CA ALA A 39 -10.52 50.07 -11.99
C ALA A 39 -11.79 50.05 -12.85
N ARG A 40 -12.24 48.86 -13.26
CA ARG A 40 -13.59 48.62 -13.76
C ARG A 40 -14.31 47.70 -12.79
N ARG A 41 -15.37 48.24 -12.21
CA ARG A 41 -16.33 47.55 -11.33
C ARG A 41 -17.11 46.53 -12.19
N GLY A 42 -16.58 45.31 -12.28
CA GLY A 42 -17.22 44.18 -12.95
C GLY A 42 -17.94 43.29 -11.95
N SER A 43 -19.21 43.03 -12.20
CA SER A 43 -20.06 42.11 -11.44
C SER A 43 -19.36 40.75 -11.28
N ARG A 44 -19.21 40.26 -10.04
CA ARG A 44 -18.72 38.90 -9.76
C ARG A 44 -19.79 37.91 -10.22
N SER A 45 -19.74 37.48 -11.48
CA SER A 45 -20.39 36.22 -11.84
C SER A 45 -19.55 35.10 -11.21
N VAL A 46 -20.07 34.51 -10.15
CA VAL A 46 -19.59 33.22 -9.67
C VAL A 46 -20.04 32.23 -10.72
N VAL A 47 -19.12 31.82 -11.60
CA VAL A 47 -19.34 30.70 -12.51
C VAL A 47 -19.47 29.46 -11.64
N ARG A 48 -20.72 29.12 -11.28
CA ARG A 48 -21.03 27.86 -10.62
C ARG A 48 -21.09 26.82 -11.72
N CYS A 49 -19.97 26.15 -11.97
CA CYS A 49 -19.95 24.94 -12.76
C CYS A 49 -20.76 23.88 -12.00
N VAL A 50 -22.05 23.75 -12.31
CA VAL A 50 -22.86 22.60 -11.88
C VAL A 50 -22.56 21.50 -12.89
N ALA A 51 -21.49 20.75 -12.64
CA ALA A 51 -21.32 19.46 -13.28
C ALA A 51 -22.35 18.49 -12.68
N THR A 52 -23.04 17.77 -13.56
CA THR A 52 -23.89 16.64 -13.18
C THR A 52 -23.07 15.66 -12.35
N ALA A 53 -23.58 15.28 -11.17
CA ALA A 53 -22.84 14.51 -10.17
C ALA A 53 -22.36 13.11 -10.61
N GLY A 54 -22.66 12.69 -11.85
CA GLY A 54 -22.26 11.40 -12.41
C GLY A 54 -20.87 11.38 -13.09
N ASP A 55 -20.31 12.53 -13.47
CA ASP A 55 -19.10 12.57 -14.33
C ASP A 55 -17.83 13.09 -13.64
N ILE A 56 -17.91 13.49 -12.36
CA ILE A 56 -16.75 13.94 -11.61
C ILE A 56 -16.17 12.75 -10.85
N PRO A 57 -14.90 12.35 -11.11
CA PRO A 57 -14.25 11.34 -10.29
C PRO A 57 -14.27 11.75 -8.81
N PRO A 58 -14.50 10.81 -7.88
CA PRO A 58 -14.51 11.13 -6.45
C PRO A 58 -13.16 11.72 -6.04
N THR A 59 -13.16 12.54 -4.98
CA THR A 59 -11.92 13.07 -4.43
C THR A 59 -11.27 12.07 -3.48
N VAL A 60 -9.98 12.28 -3.16
CA VAL A 60 -9.28 11.50 -2.12
C VAL A 60 -10.04 11.55 -0.79
N ALA A 61 -10.62 12.71 -0.44
CA ALA A 61 -11.40 12.87 0.78
C ALA A 61 -12.67 12.00 0.77
N ASP A 62 -13.34 11.88 -0.38
CA ASP A 62 -14.50 11.02 -0.55
C ASP A 62 -14.14 9.55 -0.36
N THR A 63 -13.07 9.07 -0.99
CA THR A 63 -12.59 7.69 -0.80
C THR A 63 -12.20 7.41 0.65
N LYS A 64 -11.48 8.32 1.32
CA LYS A 64 -11.15 8.15 2.75
C LYS A 64 -12.41 8.11 3.62
N MET A 65 -13.38 8.97 3.34
CA MET A 65 -14.66 8.97 4.03
C MET A 65 -15.43 7.67 3.79
N ASN A 66 -15.44 7.14 2.56
CA ASN A 66 -16.08 5.87 2.22
C ASN A 66 -15.45 4.70 2.99
N PHE A 67 -14.11 4.69 3.11
CA PHE A 67 -13.40 3.71 3.92
C PHE A 67 -13.84 3.76 5.40
N LEU A 68 -13.84 4.95 6.02
CA LEU A 68 -14.24 5.11 7.43
C LEU A 68 -15.73 4.83 7.68
N LYS A 69 -16.59 5.05 6.68
CA LYS A 69 -18.01 4.67 6.74
C LYS A 69 -18.18 3.15 6.71
N SER A 70 -17.38 2.46 5.90
CA SER A 70 -17.42 1.01 5.73
C SER A 70 -16.77 0.28 6.92
N TYR A 71 -15.61 0.73 7.39
CA TYR A 71 -14.90 0.17 8.54
C TYR A 71 -14.86 1.16 9.72
N LYS A 72 -15.70 0.91 10.73
CA LYS A 72 -15.91 1.82 11.88
C LYS A 72 -15.04 1.51 13.11
N ARG A 73 -14.32 0.39 13.10
CA ARG A 73 -13.51 -0.06 14.24
C ARG A 73 -12.16 0.67 14.25
N PRO A 74 -11.55 0.90 15.43
CA PRO A 74 -10.24 1.54 15.51
C PRO A 74 -9.15 0.62 14.93
N ILE A 75 -8.32 1.17 14.05
CA ILE A 75 -7.13 0.49 13.50
C ILE A 75 -5.90 1.00 14.28
N PRO A 76 -5.03 0.12 14.80
CA PRO A 76 -3.79 0.55 15.44
C PRO A 76 -2.97 1.47 14.51
N SER A 77 -2.40 2.54 15.07
CA SER A 77 -1.75 3.61 14.31
C SER A 77 -0.64 3.11 13.37
N ILE A 78 0.10 2.09 13.78
CA ILE A 78 1.16 1.45 12.96
C ILE A 78 0.65 0.96 11.59
N TYR A 79 -0.59 0.47 11.54
CA TYR A 79 -1.23 0.02 10.29
C TYR A 79 -2.00 1.16 9.64
N SER A 80 -2.73 1.96 10.45
CA SER A 80 -3.62 3.01 9.94
C SER A 80 -2.91 4.04 9.08
N THR A 81 -1.72 4.52 9.50
CA THR A 81 -0.95 5.50 8.72
C THR A 81 -0.61 4.97 7.33
N VAL A 82 -0.08 3.75 7.27
CA VAL A 82 0.37 3.14 6.01
C VAL A 82 -0.82 2.78 5.13
N LEU A 83 -1.90 2.25 5.70
CA LEU A 83 -3.15 1.97 4.97
C LEU A 83 -3.74 3.23 4.35
N GLN A 84 -3.76 4.35 5.07
CA GLN A 84 -4.26 5.62 4.56
C GLN A 84 -3.38 6.16 3.43
N GLU A 85 -2.05 6.08 3.55
CA GLU A 85 -1.13 6.44 2.47
C GLU A 85 -1.34 5.56 1.23
N LEU A 86 -1.48 4.24 1.42
CA LEU A 86 -1.75 3.27 0.37
C LEU A 86 -3.07 3.61 -0.35
N LEU A 87 -4.12 3.92 0.41
CA LEU A 87 -5.44 4.28 -0.11
C LEU A 87 -5.37 5.55 -0.98
N VAL A 88 -4.60 6.56 -0.57
CA VAL A 88 -4.38 7.76 -1.40
C VAL A 88 -3.64 7.42 -2.68
N GLN A 89 -2.56 6.64 -2.59
CA GLN A 89 -1.77 6.27 -3.77
C GLN A 89 -2.60 5.49 -4.78
N GLN A 90 -3.41 4.53 -4.32
CA GLN A 90 -4.27 3.75 -5.19
C GLN A 90 -5.43 4.58 -5.74
N HIS A 91 -6.02 5.49 -4.96
CA HIS A 91 -7.03 6.43 -5.45
C HIS A 91 -6.51 7.24 -6.64
N LEU A 92 -5.33 7.85 -6.50
CA LEU A 92 -4.71 8.66 -7.55
C LEU A 92 -4.37 7.86 -8.81
N MET A 93 -4.26 6.54 -8.69
CA MET A 93 -4.02 5.62 -9.79
C MET A 93 -5.35 5.18 -10.44
N ARG A 94 -6.32 4.76 -9.61
CA ARG A 94 -7.65 4.25 -9.99
C ARG A 94 -8.47 5.24 -10.83
N TYR A 95 -8.35 6.53 -10.55
CA TYR A 95 -9.11 7.58 -11.23
C TYR A 95 -8.30 8.30 -12.31
N LYS A 96 -7.14 7.77 -12.72
CA LYS A 96 -6.48 8.22 -13.95
C LYS A 96 -7.34 7.85 -15.16
N SER A 97 -7.38 8.73 -16.16
CA SER A 97 -8.06 8.45 -17.43
C SER A 97 -7.50 7.23 -18.16
N THR A 98 -6.22 6.93 -17.95
CA THR A 98 -5.52 5.78 -18.53
C THR A 98 -5.63 4.51 -17.68
N TYR A 99 -6.35 4.54 -16.55
CA TYR A 99 -6.48 3.38 -15.68
C TYR A 99 -7.37 2.33 -16.34
N GLN A 100 -6.87 1.10 -16.30
CA GLN A 100 -7.64 -0.10 -16.57
C GLN A 100 -7.17 -1.15 -15.58
N TYR A 101 -8.12 -1.89 -15.02
CA TYR A 101 -7.83 -2.94 -14.05
C TYR A 101 -7.04 -4.08 -14.71
N ASP A 102 -6.01 -4.57 -14.01
CA ASP A 102 -5.16 -5.67 -14.46
C ASP A 102 -5.05 -6.74 -13.36
N PRO A 103 -5.22 -8.04 -13.65
CA PRO A 103 -4.99 -9.11 -12.67
C PRO A 103 -3.55 -9.13 -12.09
N VAL A 104 -2.55 -8.70 -12.86
CA VAL A 104 -1.17 -8.51 -12.38
C VAL A 104 -1.11 -7.40 -11.31
N PHE A 105 -1.87 -6.32 -11.50
CA PHE A 105 -2.00 -5.27 -10.51
C PHE A 105 -2.65 -5.80 -9.23
N ALA A 106 -3.75 -6.54 -9.36
CA ALA A 106 -4.47 -7.12 -8.22
C ALA A 106 -3.57 -8.06 -7.40
N LEU A 107 -2.82 -8.95 -8.07
CA LEU A 107 -1.82 -9.79 -7.43
C LEU A 107 -0.83 -8.97 -6.61
N GLY A 108 -0.28 -7.91 -7.20
CA GLY A 108 0.65 -7.03 -6.50
C GLY A 108 0.03 -6.32 -5.30
N PHE A 109 -1.15 -5.73 -5.46
CA PHE A 109 -1.86 -5.06 -4.37
C PHE A 109 -2.19 -6.02 -3.21
N VAL A 110 -2.73 -7.20 -3.51
CA VAL A 110 -3.04 -8.22 -2.51
C VAL A 110 -1.78 -8.65 -1.77
N THR A 111 -0.68 -8.84 -2.49
CA THR A 111 0.63 -9.17 -1.89
C THR A 111 1.10 -8.08 -0.92
N VAL A 112 1.05 -6.81 -1.33
CA VAL A 112 1.43 -5.67 -0.47
C VAL A 112 0.52 -5.61 0.76
N TYR A 113 -0.79 -5.75 0.57
CA TYR A 113 -1.75 -5.69 1.65
C TYR A 113 -1.52 -6.78 2.69
N ASP A 114 -1.35 -8.03 2.25
CA ASP A 114 -1.17 -9.16 3.16
C ASP A 114 0.13 -9.06 3.96
N GLN A 115 1.22 -8.61 3.35
CA GLN A 115 2.49 -8.35 4.04
C GLN A 115 2.39 -7.16 5.00
N LEU A 116 1.70 -6.08 4.59
CA LEU A 116 1.43 -4.94 5.45
C LEU A 116 0.64 -5.36 6.69
N MET A 117 -0.38 -6.20 6.51
CA MET A 117 -1.28 -6.64 7.57
C MET A 117 -0.82 -7.89 8.32
N GLU A 118 0.37 -8.41 7.99
CA GLU A 118 0.98 -9.52 8.74
C GLU A 118 1.15 -9.14 10.22
N GLY A 119 0.73 -10.03 11.13
CA GLY A 119 0.76 -9.76 12.57
C GLY A 119 -0.36 -8.85 13.08
N TYR A 120 -1.37 -8.51 12.26
CA TYR A 120 -2.56 -7.81 12.74
C TYR A 120 -3.32 -8.71 13.75
N PRO A 121 -3.83 -8.17 14.89
CA PRO A 121 -4.36 -9.01 15.97
C PRO A 121 -5.57 -9.88 15.64
N SER A 122 -6.42 -9.46 14.70
CA SER A 122 -7.64 -10.16 14.29
C SER A 122 -7.64 -10.42 12.79
N THR A 123 -7.74 -11.69 12.39
CA THR A 123 -7.83 -12.09 10.98
C THR A 123 -9.15 -11.63 10.35
N GLU A 124 -10.25 -11.69 11.10
CA GLU A 124 -11.56 -11.18 10.65
C GLU A 124 -11.50 -9.68 10.35
N ASP A 125 -10.78 -8.92 11.19
CA ASP A 125 -10.61 -7.49 11.02
C ASP A 125 -9.72 -7.18 9.82
N ARG A 126 -8.65 -7.96 9.62
CA ARG A 126 -7.81 -7.83 8.43
C ARG A 126 -8.64 -8.03 7.16
N ASP A 127 -9.51 -9.02 7.12
CA ASP A 127 -10.30 -9.29 5.93
C ASP A 127 -11.42 -8.24 5.75
N ALA A 128 -12.03 -7.78 6.85
CA ALA A 128 -12.99 -6.67 6.82
C ALA A 128 -12.35 -5.35 6.35
N ILE A 129 -11.14 -5.02 6.82
CA ILE A 129 -10.38 -3.85 6.38
C ILE A 129 -10.09 -3.94 4.87
N PHE A 130 -9.72 -5.13 4.37
CA PHE A 130 -9.45 -5.34 2.95
C PHE A 130 -10.70 -5.04 2.11
N LYS A 131 -11.84 -5.63 2.51
CA LYS A 131 -13.12 -5.40 1.84
C LYS A 131 -13.50 -3.93 1.84
N SER A 132 -13.46 -3.29 3.01
CA SER A 132 -13.75 -1.86 3.14
C SER A 132 -12.80 -0.97 2.33
N TYR A 133 -11.53 -1.33 2.23
CA TYR A 133 -10.52 -0.61 1.46
C TYR A 133 -10.85 -0.64 -0.03
N VAL A 134 -11.06 -1.84 -0.60
CA VAL A 134 -11.30 -2.00 -2.05
C VAL A 134 -12.66 -1.41 -2.44
N THR A 135 -13.69 -1.64 -1.62
CA THR A 135 -15.01 -1.04 -1.83
C THR A 135 -14.98 0.49 -1.77
N ALA A 136 -14.13 1.10 -0.93
CA ALA A 136 -14.00 2.56 -0.86
C ALA A 136 -13.46 3.19 -2.15
N LEU A 137 -12.79 2.41 -3.00
CA LEU A 137 -12.31 2.78 -4.33
C LEU A 137 -13.32 2.47 -5.45
N ASN A 138 -14.54 2.06 -5.08
CA ASN A 138 -15.58 1.57 -6.00
C ASN A 138 -15.09 0.38 -6.85
N GLU A 139 -14.37 -0.55 -6.22
CA GLU A 139 -13.94 -1.81 -6.82
C GLU A 139 -14.44 -3.01 -6.00
N ASP A 140 -14.34 -4.19 -6.59
CA ASP A 140 -14.82 -5.43 -5.97
C ASP A 140 -13.67 -6.19 -5.26
N PRO A 141 -13.70 -6.32 -3.91
CA PRO A 141 -12.68 -7.07 -3.18
C PRO A 141 -12.62 -8.55 -3.55
N GLU A 142 -13.74 -9.17 -3.93
CA GLU A 142 -13.76 -10.61 -4.24
C GLU A 142 -13.03 -10.88 -5.56
N THR A 143 -13.27 -10.04 -6.58
CA THR A 143 -12.50 -10.06 -7.85
C THR A 143 -11.00 -9.94 -7.60
N TYR A 144 -10.56 -9.00 -6.77
CA TYR A 144 -9.14 -8.82 -6.44
C TYR A 144 -8.50 -10.08 -5.83
N ARG A 145 -9.18 -10.73 -4.88
CA ARG A 145 -8.68 -11.94 -4.22
C ARG A 145 -8.68 -13.13 -5.17
N ALA A 146 -9.74 -13.32 -5.94
CA ALA A 146 -9.86 -14.40 -6.91
C ALA A 146 -8.81 -14.29 -8.02
N ASP A 147 -8.61 -13.09 -8.59
CA ASP A 147 -7.63 -12.87 -9.64
C ASP A 147 -6.19 -13.05 -9.13
N ALA A 148 -5.89 -12.49 -7.96
CA ALA A 148 -4.60 -12.72 -7.33
C ALA A 148 -4.33 -14.22 -7.14
N GLN A 149 -5.28 -14.97 -6.59
CA GLN A 149 -5.15 -16.41 -6.40
C GLN A 149 -4.92 -17.16 -7.71
N ARG A 150 -5.70 -16.87 -8.76
CA ARG A 150 -5.53 -17.51 -10.08
C ARG A 150 -4.17 -17.21 -10.70
N MET A 151 -3.70 -15.98 -10.61
CA MET A 151 -2.35 -15.60 -11.06
C MET A 151 -1.27 -16.34 -10.27
N GLU A 152 -1.43 -16.50 -8.96
CA GLU A 152 -0.49 -17.26 -8.13
C GLU A 152 -0.44 -18.75 -8.51
N GLU A 153 -1.60 -19.38 -8.69
CA GLU A 153 -1.71 -20.79 -9.09
C GLU A 153 -1.08 -21.02 -10.46
N TRP A 154 -1.36 -20.14 -11.43
CA TRP A 154 -0.71 -20.17 -12.73
C TRP A 154 0.81 -20.04 -12.59
N ALA A 155 1.30 -19.05 -11.84
CA ALA A 155 2.73 -18.80 -11.67
C ALA A 155 3.48 -19.99 -11.06
N ARG A 156 2.88 -20.68 -10.07
CA ARG A 156 3.46 -21.89 -9.45
C ARG A 156 3.63 -23.06 -10.44
N SER A 157 2.85 -23.07 -11.52
CA SER A 157 2.98 -24.06 -12.59
C SER A 157 3.96 -23.64 -13.71
N GLN A 158 4.50 -22.43 -13.65
CA GLN A 158 5.48 -21.93 -14.62
C GLN A 158 6.92 -22.16 -14.19
N ASN A 159 7.84 -21.93 -15.13
CA ASN A 159 9.26 -21.72 -14.89
C ASN A 159 9.71 -20.46 -15.66
N GLY A 160 10.97 -20.04 -15.53
CA GLY A 160 11.46 -18.80 -16.14
C GLY A 160 11.27 -18.71 -17.67
N ASN A 161 11.32 -19.83 -18.40
CA ASN A 161 11.08 -19.83 -19.85
C ASN A 161 9.58 -19.74 -20.17
N LEU A 162 8.77 -20.60 -19.55
CA LEU A 162 7.32 -20.64 -19.79
C LEU A 162 6.61 -19.33 -19.43
N LEU A 163 7.12 -18.64 -18.40
CA LEU A 163 6.61 -17.35 -17.96
C LEU A 163 6.88 -16.24 -18.99
N VAL A 164 8.02 -16.28 -19.68
CA VAL A 164 8.40 -15.31 -20.73
C VAL A 164 7.72 -15.62 -22.06
N GLU A 165 7.52 -16.91 -22.36
CA GLU A 165 6.89 -17.40 -23.59
C GLU A 165 5.35 -17.36 -23.54
N PHE A 166 4.76 -16.55 -22.64
CA PHE A 166 3.29 -16.43 -22.55
C PHE A 166 2.63 -16.00 -23.87
N SER A 167 3.36 -15.26 -24.73
CA SER A 167 2.84 -14.73 -25.99
C SER A 167 2.63 -15.80 -27.07
N SER A 168 3.35 -16.92 -27.01
CA SER A 168 3.23 -18.04 -27.96
C SER A 168 2.28 -19.14 -27.48
N ARG A 169 1.72 -18.97 -26.28
CA ARG A 169 0.88 -19.97 -25.59
C ARG A 169 -0.54 -19.47 -25.45
N ASP A 170 -1.48 -20.40 -25.37
CA ASP A 170 -2.90 -20.09 -25.16
C ASP A 170 -3.34 -20.55 -23.78
N GLY A 171 -4.15 -19.73 -23.14
CA GLY A 171 -4.62 -19.90 -21.78
C GLY A 171 -5.21 -18.60 -21.27
N GLU A 172 -5.96 -18.68 -20.17
CA GLU A 172 -6.62 -17.51 -19.60
C GLU A 172 -5.61 -16.44 -19.16
N ILE A 173 -4.60 -16.83 -18.38
CA ILE A 173 -3.58 -15.91 -17.87
C ILE A 173 -2.67 -15.43 -19.01
N GLU A 174 -2.31 -16.31 -19.94
CA GLU A 174 -1.56 -15.95 -21.14
C GLU A 174 -2.29 -14.87 -21.95
N SER A 175 -3.62 -15.00 -22.11
CA SER A 175 -4.45 -14.00 -22.81
C SER A 175 -4.47 -12.66 -22.07
N ILE A 176 -4.53 -12.67 -20.74
CA ILE A 176 -4.42 -11.46 -19.91
C ILE A 176 -3.07 -10.77 -20.11
N LEU A 177 -1.97 -11.53 -20.10
CA LEU A 177 -0.63 -10.98 -20.30
C LEU A 177 -0.43 -10.45 -21.73
N LYS A 178 -1.04 -11.08 -22.75
CA LYS A 178 -1.08 -10.58 -24.13
C LYS A 178 -1.81 -9.24 -24.20
N ASP A 179 -3.01 -9.13 -23.63
CA ASP A 179 -3.77 -7.86 -23.58
C ASP A 179 -2.98 -6.74 -22.90
N ILE A 180 -2.36 -7.02 -21.75
CA ILE A 180 -1.51 -6.05 -21.05
C ILE A 180 -0.35 -5.61 -21.95
N SER A 181 0.32 -6.54 -22.62
CA SER A 181 1.43 -6.25 -23.52
C SER A 181 1.02 -5.35 -24.69
N GLU A 182 -0.13 -5.62 -25.30
CA GLU A 182 -0.68 -4.83 -26.40
C GLU A 182 -1.03 -3.40 -25.95
N ARG A 183 -1.67 -3.25 -24.78
CA ARG A 183 -1.99 -1.93 -24.22
C ARG A 183 -0.72 -1.15 -23.85
N ALA A 184 0.26 -1.80 -23.24
CA ALA A 184 1.54 -1.20 -22.87
C ALA A 184 2.37 -0.75 -24.09
N GLN A 185 2.17 -1.36 -25.26
CA GLN A 185 2.79 -0.96 -26.53
C GLN A 185 2.29 0.42 -27.06
N GLY A 186 1.37 1.08 -26.36
CA GLY A 186 0.83 2.40 -26.72
C GLY A 186 -0.47 2.34 -27.53
N LYS A 187 -1.09 1.15 -27.63
CA LYS A 187 -2.35 0.94 -28.36
C LYS A 187 -3.60 0.96 -27.47
N GLY A 188 -3.46 1.15 -26.16
CA GLY A 188 -4.60 1.17 -25.24
C GLY A 188 -4.31 1.84 -23.90
N ASN A 189 -5.29 1.73 -22.99
CA ASN A 189 -5.21 2.30 -21.66
C ASN A 189 -4.35 1.41 -20.75
N PHE A 190 -3.08 1.77 -20.59
CA PHE A 190 -2.19 1.12 -19.63
C PHE A 190 -1.66 2.14 -18.63
N SER A 191 -1.82 1.82 -17.34
CA SER A 191 -1.29 2.63 -16.24
C SER A 191 -0.36 1.80 -15.39
N TYR A 192 0.94 1.92 -15.68
CA TYR A 192 1.96 1.35 -14.82
C TYR A 192 1.84 1.88 -13.38
N SER A 193 2.02 0.98 -12.41
CA SER A 193 2.01 1.30 -10.99
C SER A 193 3.02 0.46 -10.22
N ARG A 194 3.35 0.89 -9.00
CA ARG A 194 4.18 0.10 -8.09
C ARG A 194 3.58 -1.27 -7.78
N PHE A 195 2.26 -1.36 -7.64
CA PHE A 195 1.58 -2.63 -7.43
C PHE A 195 1.78 -3.55 -8.63
N PHE A 196 1.73 -3.02 -9.85
CA PHE A 196 2.04 -3.81 -11.04
C PHE A 196 3.46 -4.41 -10.97
N ALA A 197 4.46 -3.62 -10.58
CA ALA A 197 5.84 -4.11 -10.40
C ALA A 197 5.93 -5.22 -9.34
N VAL A 198 5.27 -5.04 -8.19
CA VAL A 198 5.20 -6.08 -7.14
C VAL A 198 4.51 -7.34 -7.66
N GLY A 199 3.45 -7.20 -8.47
CA GLY A 199 2.78 -8.32 -9.13
C GLY A 199 3.71 -9.11 -10.04
N LEU A 200 4.49 -8.42 -10.90
CA LEU A 200 5.50 -9.08 -11.73
C LEU A 200 6.55 -9.83 -10.89
N PHE A 201 7.04 -9.17 -9.83
CA PHE A 201 8.00 -9.82 -8.94
C PHE A 201 7.40 -11.05 -8.26
N ARG A 202 6.14 -10.99 -7.84
CA ARG A 202 5.43 -12.12 -7.23
C ARG A 202 5.28 -13.30 -8.20
N LEU A 203 5.03 -13.03 -9.49
CA LEU A 203 5.01 -14.08 -10.53
C LEU A 203 6.37 -14.78 -10.67
N LEU A 204 7.47 -14.00 -10.66
CA LEU A 204 8.83 -14.54 -10.73
C LEU A 204 9.19 -15.35 -9.49
N GLU A 205 8.82 -14.87 -8.31
CA GLU A 205 9.02 -15.56 -7.03
C GLU A 205 8.32 -16.93 -7.03
N LEU A 206 7.03 -16.96 -7.41
CA LEU A 206 6.24 -18.20 -7.39
C LEU A 206 6.65 -19.22 -8.45
N SER A 207 7.23 -18.77 -9.57
CA SER A 207 7.78 -19.63 -10.62
C SER A 207 9.25 -20.04 -10.37
N ASN A 208 9.81 -19.66 -9.21
CA ASN A 208 11.22 -19.86 -8.85
C ASN A 208 12.19 -19.32 -9.92
N ALA A 209 11.81 -18.24 -10.61
CA ALA A 209 12.54 -17.63 -11.69
C ALA A 209 13.31 -16.39 -11.22
N THR A 210 14.22 -16.58 -10.26
CA THR A 210 14.91 -15.49 -9.55
C THR A 210 16.08 -14.88 -10.30
N GLU A 211 16.37 -15.35 -11.53
CA GLU A 211 17.46 -14.79 -12.32
C GLU A 211 17.10 -13.41 -12.89
N PRO A 212 17.98 -12.41 -12.77
CA PRO A 212 17.72 -11.05 -13.30
C PRO A 212 17.38 -11.02 -14.80
N THR A 213 17.93 -11.97 -15.55
CA THR A 213 17.73 -12.11 -17.00
C THR A 213 16.29 -12.49 -17.37
N VAL A 214 15.57 -13.17 -16.48
CA VAL A 214 14.16 -13.52 -16.71
C VAL A 214 13.28 -12.29 -16.57
N LEU A 215 13.55 -11.43 -15.57
CA LEU A 215 12.85 -10.16 -15.42
C LEU A 215 13.05 -9.26 -16.66
N ASP A 216 14.28 -9.19 -17.17
CA ASP A 216 14.58 -8.45 -18.41
C ASP A 216 13.69 -8.91 -19.58
N LYS A 217 13.65 -10.23 -19.80
CA LYS A 217 12.86 -10.83 -20.88
C LYS A 217 11.35 -10.66 -20.68
N LEU A 218 10.86 -10.80 -19.45
CA LEU A 218 9.45 -10.62 -19.12
C LEU A 218 9.01 -9.17 -19.33
N CYS A 219 9.80 -8.19 -18.87
CA CYS A 219 9.53 -6.78 -19.11
C CYS A 219 9.52 -6.46 -20.60
N ALA A 220 10.45 -7.01 -21.38
CA ALA A 220 10.47 -6.86 -22.83
C ALA A 220 9.22 -7.45 -23.49
N ALA A 221 8.82 -8.67 -23.12
CA ALA A 221 7.63 -9.34 -23.65
C ALA A 221 6.32 -8.60 -23.32
N LEU A 222 6.27 -7.91 -22.17
CA LEU A 222 5.13 -7.08 -21.75
C LEU A 222 5.19 -5.63 -22.26
N ASN A 223 6.23 -5.23 -22.98
CA ASN A 223 6.47 -3.83 -23.38
C ASN A 223 6.56 -2.84 -22.20
N ILE A 224 7.14 -3.28 -21.07
CA ILE A 224 7.26 -2.48 -19.84
C ILE A 224 8.68 -1.99 -19.64
N ASN A 225 8.80 -0.74 -19.17
CA ASN A 225 10.09 -0.15 -18.84
C ASN A 225 10.73 -0.83 -17.61
N LYS A 226 11.74 -1.66 -17.85
CA LYS A 226 12.45 -2.38 -16.78
C LYS A 226 13.06 -1.47 -15.71
N LYS A 227 13.58 -0.29 -16.10
CA LYS A 227 14.16 0.66 -15.12
C LYS A 227 13.12 1.19 -14.14
N SER A 228 11.86 1.34 -14.57
CA SER A 228 10.76 1.71 -13.67
C SER A 228 10.45 0.57 -12.69
N VAL A 229 10.44 -0.67 -13.18
CA VAL A 229 10.23 -1.88 -12.34
C VAL A 229 11.33 -1.99 -11.28
N ASP A 230 12.60 -1.94 -11.67
CA ASP A 230 13.74 -2.02 -10.74
C ASP A 230 13.64 -0.94 -9.63
N ARG A 231 13.35 0.31 -10.01
CA ARG A 231 13.20 1.42 -9.07
C ARG A 231 12.07 1.18 -8.07
N ASP A 232 10.90 0.72 -8.54
CA ASP A 232 9.75 0.50 -7.67
C ASP A 232 9.90 -0.72 -6.76
N LEU A 233 10.60 -1.76 -7.23
CA LEU A 233 10.96 -2.92 -6.39
C LEU A 233 11.93 -2.53 -5.27
N ASP A 234 12.91 -1.67 -5.55
CA ASP A 234 13.79 -1.13 -4.51
C ASP A 234 13.02 -0.32 -3.46
N VAL A 235 12.09 0.54 -3.91
CA VAL A 235 11.23 1.32 -3.00
C VAL A 235 10.35 0.38 -2.16
N TYR A 236 9.78 -0.65 -2.77
CA TYR A 236 8.95 -1.63 -2.08
C TYR A 236 9.73 -2.40 -1.01
N ARG A 237 10.93 -2.89 -1.34
CA ARG A 237 11.82 -3.57 -0.39
C ARG A 237 12.15 -2.68 0.82
N ASN A 238 12.45 -1.41 0.56
CA ASN A 238 12.76 -0.45 1.60
C ASN A 238 11.54 -0.14 2.49
N LEU A 239 10.33 -0.12 1.92
CA LEU A 239 9.09 0.04 2.68
C LEU A 239 8.85 -1.16 3.60
N LEU A 240 8.90 -2.38 3.08
CA LEU A 240 8.70 -3.60 3.86
C LEU A 240 9.71 -3.71 5.01
N SER A 241 10.99 -3.43 4.75
CA SER A 241 12.04 -3.50 5.77
C SER A 241 11.74 -2.57 6.95
N LYS A 242 11.24 -1.36 6.68
CA LYS A 242 10.84 -0.41 7.72
C LYS A 242 9.60 -0.86 8.48
N LEU A 243 8.63 -1.47 7.80
CA LEU A 243 7.43 -2.00 8.44
C LEU A 243 7.74 -3.16 9.38
N VAL A 244 8.61 -4.09 8.97
CA VAL A 244 9.07 -5.19 9.82
C VAL A 244 9.74 -4.65 11.09
N GLN A 245 10.68 -3.70 10.94
CA GLN A 245 11.35 -3.06 12.08
C GLN A 245 10.34 -2.36 13.02
N ALA A 246 9.37 -1.63 12.46
CA ALA A 246 8.34 -0.96 13.27
C ALA A 246 7.46 -1.95 14.04
N LYS A 247 7.12 -3.09 13.42
CA LYS A 247 6.32 -4.15 14.05
C LYS A 247 7.08 -4.82 15.19
N GLU A 248 8.36 -5.10 15.00
CA GLU A 248 9.23 -5.67 16.04
C GLU A 248 9.33 -4.74 17.26
N LEU A 249 9.60 -3.44 17.03
CA LEU A 249 9.65 -2.45 18.10
C LEU A 249 8.32 -2.32 18.87
N LEU A 250 7.19 -2.39 18.17
CA LEU A 250 5.87 -2.37 18.80
C LEU A 250 5.61 -3.63 19.62
N LYS A 251 5.99 -4.80 19.11
CA LYS A 251 5.86 -6.07 19.82
C LYS A 251 6.66 -6.03 21.12
N GLU A 252 7.90 -5.58 21.07
CA GLU A 252 8.73 -5.39 22.26
C GLU A 252 8.12 -4.38 23.25
N TYR A 253 7.56 -3.28 22.75
CA TYR A 253 6.90 -2.29 23.59
C TYR A 253 5.69 -2.88 24.32
N ILE A 254 4.84 -3.61 23.61
CA ILE A 254 3.66 -4.27 24.18
C ILE A 254 4.08 -5.32 25.23
N GLU A 255 5.10 -6.11 24.94
CA GLU A 255 5.63 -7.11 25.88
C GLU A 255 6.20 -6.46 27.15
N ARG A 256 6.95 -5.36 27.01
CA ARG A 256 7.44 -4.58 28.16
C ARG A 256 6.30 -4.01 28.99
N GLU A 257 5.27 -3.45 28.37
CA GLU A 257 4.13 -2.87 29.08
C GLU A 257 3.25 -3.94 29.75
N LYS A 258 3.11 -5.13 29.15
CA LYS A 258 2.48 -6.28 29.80
C LYS A 258 3.27 -6.73 31.02
N LYS A 259 4.60 -6.90 30.89
CA LYS A 259 5.47 -7.28 32.01
C LYS A 259 5.41 -6.27 33.15
N LYS A 260 5.50 -4.97 32.87
CA LYS A 260 5.34 -3.92 33.90
C LYS A 260 3.97 -3.96 34.57
N ARG A 261 2.92 -4.33 33.84
CA ARG A 261 1.56 -4.45 34.38
C ARG A 261 1.44 -5.68 35.28
N GLU A 262 2.01 -6.81 34.87
CA GLU A 262 2.08 -8.04 35.66
C GLU A 262 2.89 -7.80 36.95
N GLU A 263 4.06 -7.18 36.87
CA GLU A 263 4.87 -6.80 38.04
C GLU A 263 4.09 -5.89 39.02
N ARG A 264 3.29 -4.95 38.51
CA ARG A 264 2.43 -4.07 39.34
C ARG A 264 1.26 -4.80 39.98
N LEU A 265 0.80 -5.91 39.40
CA LEU A 265 -0.27 -6.75 39.94
C LEU A 265 0.29 -7.77 40.94
N GLU A 266 1.54 -8.20 40.78
CA GLU A 266 2.26 -9.10 41.70
C GLU A 266 2.83 -8.39 42.93
N THR A 267 3.08 -7.07 42.86
CA THR A 267 3.38 -6.28 44.07
C THR A 267 2.08 -5.81 44.74
N PRO A 268 1.62 -6.41 45.86
CA PRO A 268 0.53 -5.84 46.63
C PRO A 268 0.96 -4.46 47.16
N LYS A 269 0.10 -3.46 47.00
CA LYS A 269 0.28 -2.15 47.66
C LYS A 269 0.34 -2.37 49.18
N PRO A 270 1.39 -1.94 49.90
CA PRO A 270 1.36 -1.92 51.35
C PRO A 270 0.57 -0.69 51.81
N ASN A 271 -0.76 -0.76 51.75
CA ASN A 271 -1.65 0.24 52.37
C ASN A 271 -2.59 -0.45 53.36
N GLU A 272 -2.03 -0.98 54.45
CA GLU A 272 -2.72 -1.19 55.71
C GLU A 272 -1.86 -0.63 56.85
N ALA A 273 -1.74 0.70 56.90
CA ALA A 273 -1.17 1.39 58.06
C ALA A 273 -1.75 2.80 58.24
N VAL A 274 -3.06 2.97 58.07
CA VAL A 274 -3.78 4.15 58.60
C VAL A 274 -5.17 3.72 59.08
N ALA A 275 -5.23 2.78 60.02
CA ALA A 275 -6.48 2.42 60.68
C ALA A 275 -6.26 1.86 62.10
N LYS A 276 -5.35 2.45 62.89
CA LYS A 276 -5.29 2.23 64.34
C LYS A 276 -4.77 3.48 65.07
N PHE A 277 -5.66 4.43 65.33
CA PHE A 277 -5.58 5.21 66.56
C PHE A 277 -6.97 5.24 67.17
N ASP A 278 -7.29 4.13 67.84
CA ASP A 278 -8.46 4.00 68.70
C ASP A 278 -8.19 4.85 69.96
N GLY A 279 -8.84 6.00 70.04
CA GLY A 279 -8.85 6.87 71.21
C GLY A 279 -10.22 6.83 71.88
N SER A 280 -10.56 5.70 72.51
CA SER A 280 -11.74 5.57 73.35
C SER A 280 -11.36 5.57 74.84
N ALA A 281 -11.94 6.54 75.55
CA ALA A 281 -12.32 6.52 76.97
C ALA A 281 -11.21 6.85 78.00
N TYR A 282 -11.39 7.71 79.01
CA TYR A 282 -12.52 8.03 79.91
C TYR A 282 -12.23 9.39 80.65
N PRO A 283 -12.93 9.85 81.72
CA PRO A 283 -14.37 10.15 81.90
C PRO A 283 -14.66 11.52 82.61
N LEU A 284 -15.91 11.98 82.51
CA LEU A 284 -16.81 12.69 83.48
C LEU A 284 -16.33 13.70 84.58
N LYS A 285 -17.20 14.72 84.74
CA LYS A 285 -17.46 15.67 85.86
C LYS A 285 -16.62 16.96 85.86
N HIS A 286 -17.17 18.17 86.04
CA HIS A 286 -18.41 18.64 86.69
C HIS A 286 -19.16 19.66 85.83
#